data_AF-A0A0L0FYA7-F1
#
_entry.id   AF-A0A0L0FYA7-F1
#
_cell.length_a   1.000
_cell.length_b   1.000
_cell.length_c   1.000
_cell.angle_alpha   90.00
_cell.angle_beta   90.00
_cell.angle_gamma   90.00
#
_symmetry.space_group_name_H-M   'P 1'
#
loop_
_entity.id
_entity.type
_entity.pdbx_description
1 polymer ?
#
loop_
_entity_poly.entity_id
_entity_poly.type
_entity_poly.pdbx_seq_one_letter_code
_entity_poly.pdbx_strand_id
1 'polypeptide(L)'
;MFVCDTPAVAGTSICGVTAISAVSPAIKASPQETSVAVANVVAFGTLGMLTYPYLAHAIFSSSQSIGVFLGLAVHDTSQVLGSALTYSTLYGAEDVLKIAAVTKLTRNVCLAGVVPYMSYKHAEKAIAGDIGTVAVKPTAIELVYKYTPGFVAGFIAMACMRSTGDYSLDTYGAAFGCLSPDQWKQTTTMIGSTLSQPLLTTAMAGVGLTTSLSALKGVGYKPFAVGFTGATTVGLVGLTSALVLGVI
;
A
#
# COMPACT_ATOMS: atom_id res chain seq x y z
N MET A 1 -20.86 5.89 -20.16
CA MET A 1 -20.77 6.64 -18.89
C MET A 1 -20.09 5.84 -17.76
N PHE A 2 -19.41 4.71 -18.03
CA PHE A 2 -18.79 3.83 -17.01
C PHE A 2 -17.26 3.67 -17.15
N VAL A 3 -16.58 4.60 -17.84
CA VAL A 3 -15.12 4.48 -18.12
C VAL A 3 -14.27 5.33 -17.15
N CYS A 4 -14.86 6.29 -16.42
CA CYS A 4 -14.13 7.20 -15.54
C CYS A 4 -13.67 6.61 -14.19
N ASP A 5 -14.09 5.40 -13.81
CA ASP A 5 -13.88 4.90 -12.43
C ASP A 5 -12.64 4.01 -12.26
N THR A 6 -12.02 3.54 -13.34
CA THR A 6 -10.94 2.53 -13.26
C THR A 6 -9.71 2.97 -12.44
N PRO A 7 -9.19 4.22 -12.57
CA PRO A 7 -8.06 4.67 -11.74
C PRO A 7 -8.45 4.83 -10.26
N ALA A 8 -9.65 5.36 -9.98
CA ALA A 8 -10.14 5.56 -8.62
C ALA A 8 -10.38 4.22 -7.90
N VAL A 9 -10.91 3.23 -8.62
CA VAL A 9 -11.09 1.86 -8.12
C VAL A 9 -9.74 1.21 -7.87
N ALA A 10 -8.78 1.27 -8.81
CA ALA A 10 -7.44 0.73 -8.60
C ALA A 10 -6.70 1.42 -7.45
N GLY A 11 -6.87 2.73 -7.31
CA GLY A 11 -6.32 3.54 -6.23
C GLY A 11 -6.84 3.15 -4.85
N THR A 12 -8.16 3.10 -4.68
CA THR A 12 -8.78 2.73 -3.40
C THR A 12 -8.60 1.25 -3.04
N SER A 13 -8.60 0.36 -4.04
CA SER A 13 -8.50 -1.09 -3.79
C SER A 13 -7.09 -1.63 -3.58
N ILE A 14 -6.02 -0.90 -3.92
CA ILE A 14 -4.64 -1.42 -3.83
C ILE A 14 -3.76 -0.56 -2.90
N CYS A 15 -3.14 0.50 -3.44
CA CYS A 15 -2.07 1.22 -2.73
C CYS A 15 -2.18 2.75 -2.82
N GLY A 16 -3.36 3.27 -3.15
CA GLY A 16 -3.60 4.70 -3.18
C GLY A 16 -2.99 5.37 -4.41
N VAL A 17 -2.16 6.40 -4.16
CA VAL A 17 -1.62 7.25 -5.23
C VAL A 17 -0.69 6.48 -6.16
N THR A 18 0.05 5.52 -5.61
CA THR A 18 0.99 4.69 -6.36
C THR A 18 0.27 3.82 -7.41
N ALA A 19 -0.89 3.26 -7.09
CA ALA A 19 -1.69 2.46 -8.01
C ALA A 19 -2.28 3.35 -9.11
N ILE A 20 -2.74 4.55 -8.75
CA ILE A 20 -3.26 5.53 -9.71
C ILE A 20 -2.16 5.90 -10.71
N SER A 21 -0.95 6.23 -10.25
CA SER A 21 0.18 6.58 -11.12
C SER A 21 0.64 5.42 -12.02
N ALA A 22 0.50 4.16 -11.58
CA ALA A 22 0.83 3.00 -12.39
C ALA A 22 -0.26 2.66 -13.44
N VAL A 23 -1.54 2.79 -13.06
CA VAL A 23 -2.68 2.40 -13.90
C VAL A 23 -3.07 3.50 -14.88
N SER A 24 -3.02 4.78 -14.47
CA SER A 24 -3.44 5.91 -15.30
C SER A 24 -2.78 5.94 -16.69
N PRO A 25 -1.45 5.79 -16.84
CA PRO A 25 -0.82 5.71 -18.15
C PRO A 25 -1.20 4.46 -18.94
N ALA A 26 -1.41 3.33 -18.26
CA ALA A 26 -1.73 2.05 -18.89
C ALA A 26 -3.12 2.04 -19.54
N ILE A 27 -4.08 2.81 -19.01
CA ILE A 27 -5.43 2.94 -19.55
C ILE A 27 -5.69 4.29 -20.25
N LYS A 28 -4.64 5.12 -20.42
CA LYS A 28 -4.72 6.47 -21.00
C LYS A 28 -5.75 7.37 -20.30
N ALA A 29 -5.82 7.32 -18.97
CA ALA A 29 -6.70 8.19 -18.18
C ALA A 29 -6.34 9.66 -18.37
N SER A 30 -7.35 10.54 -18.37
CA SER A 30 -7.11 11.98 -18.46
C SER A 30 -6.40 12.52 -17.21
N PRO A 31 -5.66 13.65 -17.32
CA PRO A 31 -5.05 14.30 -16.17
C PRO A 31 -6.07 14.69 -15.09
N GLN A 32 -7.28 15.08 -15.51
CA GLN A 32 -8.38 15.43 -14.61
C GLN A 32 -8.87 14.21 -13.82
N GLU A 33 -9.11 13.06 -14.48
CA GLU A 33 -9.50 11.82 -13.80
C GLU A 33 -8.43 11.35 -12.81
N THR A 34 -7.16 11.42 -13.21
CA THR A 34 -6.02 11.06 -12.35
C THR A 34 -5.96 11.97 -11.13
N SER A 35 -6.08 13.29 -11.32
CA SER A 35 -6.04 14.28 -10.24
C SER A 35 -7.21 14.09 -9.26
N VAL A 36 -8.42 13.85 -9.76
CA VAL A 36 -9.60 13.59 -8.93
C VAL A 36 -9.46 12.28 -8.14
N ALA A 37 -8.93 11.22 -8.76
CA ALA A 37 -8.67 9.96 -8.06
C ALA A 37 -7.64 10.14 -6.93
N VAL A 38 -6.55 10.87 -7.19
CA VAL A 38 -5.53 11.17 -6.18
C VAL A 38 -6.13 12.01 -5.04
N ALA A 39 -6.90 13.05 -5.36
CA ALA A 39 -7.57 13.90 -4.39
C ALA A 39 -8.45 13.10 -3.42
N ASN A 40 -9.29 12.20 -3.95
CA ASN A 40 -10.14 11.34 -3.13
C ASN A 40 -9.33 10.41 -2.21
N VAL A 41 -8.33 9.72 -2.77
CA VAL A 41 -7.47 8.81 -1.99
C VAL A 41 -6.76 9.57 -0.86
N VAL A 42 -6.18 10.73 -1.17
CA VAL A 42 -5.47 11.55 -0.18
C VAL A 42 -6.42 12.06 0.90
N ALA A 43 -7.62 12.53 0.52
CA ALA A 43 -8.58 13.08 1.47
C ALA A 43 -9.12 12.00 2.43
N PHE A 44 -9.65 10.90 1.91
CA PHE A 44 -10.19 9.83 2.76
C PHE A 44 -9.11 9.06 3.50
N GLY A 45 -7.93 8.89 2.88
CA GLY A 45 -6.80 8.27 3.54
C GLY A 45 -6.20 9.14 4.66
N THR A 46 -6.18 10.46 4.51
CA THR A 46 -5.77 11.39 5.59
C THR A 46 -6.80 11.35 6.73
N LEU A 47 -8.09 11.36 6.41
CA LEU A 47 -9.14 11.20 7.41
C LEU A 47 -9.01 9.87 8.16
N GLY A 48 -8.79 8.77 7.44
CA GLY A 48 -8.52 7.46 8.03
C GLY A 48 -7.27 7.46 8.91
N MET A 49 -6.15 8.00 8.43
CA MET A 49 -4.90 8.10 9.19
C MET A 49 -5.07 8.80 10.54
N LEU A 50 -5.87 9.88 10.57
CA LEU A 50 -6.10 10.66 11.80
C LEU A 50 -7.15 10.03 12.72
N THR A 51 -8.11 9.26 12.19
CA THR A 51 -9.27 8.77 12.98
C THR A 51 -9.16 7.29 13.35
N TYR A 52 -8.60 6.46 12.47
CA TYR A 52 -8.56 5.01 12.62
C TYR A 52 -7.69 4.50 13.77
N PRO A 53 -6.59 5.15 14.20
CA PRO A 53 -5.87 4.70 15.40
C PRO A 53 -6.76 4.63 16.64
N TYR A 54 -7.56 5.68 16.85
CA TYR A 54 -8.47 5.79 18.00
C TYR A 54 -9.64 4.82 17.87
N LEU A 55 -10.20 4.70 16.67
CA LEU A 55 -11.28 3.75 16.38
C LEU A 55 -10.81 2.31 16.59
N ALA A 56 -9.62 1.97 16.12
CA ALA A 56 -9.04 0.64 16.26
C ALA A 56 -8.79 0.30 17.73
N HIS A 57 -8.29 1.26 18.53
CA HIS A 57 -8.10 1.07 19.96
C HIS A 57 -9.43 0.77 20.69
N ALA A 58 -10.52 1.43 20.28
CA ALA A 58 -11.83 1.26 20.89
C ALA A 58 -12.49 -0.08 20.53
N ILE A 59 -12.21 -0.62 19.34
CA ILE A 59 -12.87 -1.84 18.81
C ILE A 59 -12.06 -3.09 19.09
N PHE A 60 -10.73 -3.02 19.02
CA PHE A 60 -9.84 -4.18 19.03
C PHE A 60 -8.94 -4.17 20.25
N SER A 61 -8.68 -5.35 20.80
CA SER A 61 -7.76 -5.56 21.94
C SER A 61 -6.39 -6.10 21.52
N SER A 62 -6.26 -6.71 20.34
CA SER A 62 -5.01 -7.34 19.88
C SER A 62 -4.23 -6.45 18.91
N SER A 63 -2.92 -6.36 19.12
CA SER A 63 -2.01 -5.64 18.20
C SER A 63 -2.09 -6.16 16.77
N GLN A 64 -2.39 -7.45 16.61
CA GLN A 64 -2.58 -8.08 15.30
C GLN A 64 -3.81 -7.55 14.57
N SER A 65 -4.98 -7.58 15.20
CA SER A 65 -6.21 -7.06 14.58
C SER A 65 -6.10 -5.57 14.27
N ILE A 66 -5.50 -4.79 15.17
CA ILE A 66 -5.28 -3.36 14.97
C ILE A 66 -4.35 -3.14 13.77
N GLY A 67 -3.20 -3.82 13.73
CA GLY A 67 -2.24 -3.70 12.63
C GLY A 67 -2.85 -4.08 11.29
N VAL A 68 -3.62 -5.18 11.24
CA VAL A 68 -4.32 -5.61 10.03
C VAL A 68 -5.38 -4.59 9.61
N PHE A 69 -6.19 -4.09 10.55
CA PHE A 69 -7.21 -3.08 10.27
C PHE A 69 -6.58 -1.82 9.69
N LEU A 70 -5.56 -1.26 10.34
CA LEU A 70 -4.87 -0.05 9.86
C LEU A 70 -4.22 -0.29 8.48
N GLY A 71 -3.61 -1.46 8.28
CA GLY A 71 -3.00 -1.84 7.00
C GLY A 71 -3.99 -2.09 5.86
N LEU A 72 -5.22 -2.49 6.17
CA LEU A 72 -6.27 -2.74 5.17
C LEU A 72 -7.12 -1.51 4.87
N ALA A 73 -7.53 -0.77 5.90
CA ALA A 73 -8.54 0.28 5.82
C ALA A 73 -7.97 1.61 5.30
N VAL A 74 -6.69 1.90 5.51
CA VAL A 74 -6.07 3.14 5.03
C VAL A 74 -5.56 2.98 3.58
N HIS A 75 -5.90 3.94 2.73
CA HIS A 75 -5.75 3.84 1.28
C HIS A 75 -4.30 3.98 0.79
N ASP A 76 -3.50 4.86 1.38
CA ASP A 76 -2.11 5.08 0.98
C ASP A 76 -1.11 4.45 1.95
N THR A 77 0.04 3.99 1.44
CA THR A 77 1.07 3.33 2.25
C THR A 77 1.68 4.27 3.28
N SER A 78 1.95 5.52 2.91
CA SER A 78 2.49 6.51 3.84
C SER A 78 1.53 6.79 4.99
N GLN A 79 0.24 6.92 4.68
CA GLN A 79 -0.81 7.16 5.65
C GLN A 79 -1.05 5.96 6.59
N VAL A 80 -0.92 4.72 6.09
CA VAL A 80 -0.92 3.51 6.92
C VAL A 80 0.20 3.58 7.96
N LEU A 81 1.43 3.86 7.51
CA LEU A 81 2.60 3.94 8.39
C LEU A 81 2.47 5.07 9.40
N GLY A 82 1.97 6.24 8.97
CA GLY A 82 1.66 7.35 9.87
C GLY A 82 0.63 6.97 10.93
N SER A 83 -0.48 6.36 10.52
CA SER A 83 -1.53 5.88 11.43
C SER A 83 -1.02 4.86 12.44
N ALA A 84 -0.23 3.88 11.98
CA ALA A 84 0.30 2.82 12.83
C ALA A 84 1.42 3.32 13.75
N LEU A 85 2.23 4.28 13.30
CA LEU A 85 3.22 4.96 14.14
C LEU A 85 2.53 5.79 15.22
N THR A 86 1.50 6.57 14.88
CA THR A 86 0.67 7.28 15.86
C THR A 86 0.10 6.32 16.89
N TYR A 87 -0.45 5.18 16.48
CA TYR A 87 -0.94 4.15 17.41
C TYR A 87 0.17 3.63 18.32
N SER A 88 1.31 3.24 17.74
CA SER A 88 2.47 2.71 18.47
C SER A 88 2.96 3.68 19.53
N THR A 89 3.04 4.98 19.21
CA THR A 89 3.52 6.01 20.14
C THR A 89 2.50 6.33 21.23
N LEU A 90 1.20 6.38 20.90
CA LEU A 90 0.16 6.73 21.88
C LEU A 90 -0.16 5.59 22.86
N TYR A 91 -0.13 4.34 22.38
CA TYR A 91 -0.59 3.17 23.14
C TYR A 91 0.51 2.15 23.46
N GLY A 92 1.76 2.43 23.10
CA GLY A 92 2.92 1.59 23.44
C GLY A 92 2.96 0.22 22.75
N ALA A 93 2.35 0.10 21.56
CA ALA A 93 2.24 -1.17 20.83
C ALA A 93 3.06 -1.18 19.54
N GLU A 94 4.37 -1.39 19.64
CA GLU A 94 5.30 -1.32 18.49
C GLU A 94 5.02 -2.35 17.38
N ASP A 95 4.43 -3.50 17.74
CA ASP A 95 4.15 -4.54 16.75
C ASP A 95 3.04 -4.15 15.78
N VAL A 96 2.16 -3.22 16.14
CA VAL A 96 1.11 -2.68 15.25
C VAL A 96 1.73 -2.07 14.00
N LEU A 97 2.84 -1.33 14.14
CA LEU A 97 3.54 -0.71 13.00
C LEU A 97 4.06 -1.76 12.03
N LYS A 98 4.70 -2.83 12.54
CA LYS A 98 5.24 -3.91 11.72
C LYS A 98 4.11 -4.65 11.00
N ILE A 99 3.04 -4.99 11.70
CA ILE A 99 1.90 -5.74 11.16
C ILE A 99 1.17 -4.91 10.10
N ALA A 100 0.93 -3.62 10.36
CA ALA A 100 0.30 -2.73 9.38
C ALA A 100 1.16 -2.54 8.13
N ALA A 101 2.47 -2.35 8.30
CA ALA A 101 3.42 -2.23 7.20
C ALA A 101 3.43 -3.49 6.32
N VAL A 102 3.56 -4.68 6.93
CA VAL A 102 3.55 -5.95 6.20
C VAL A 102 2.21 -6.16 5.51
N THR A 103 1.08 -5.93 6.19
CA THR A 103 -0.26 -6.07 5.61
C THR A 103 -0.42 -5.20 4.37
N LYS A 104 0.03 -3.94 4.43
CA LYS A 104 -0.06 -3.02 3.30
C LYS A 104 0.88 -3.37 2.16
N LEU A 105 2.13 -3.71 2.47
CA LEU A 105 3.14 -4.05 1.46
C LEU A 105 2.79 -5.34 0.73
N THR A 106 2.23 -6.34 1.42
CA THR A 106 1.71 -7.55 0.78
C THR A 106 0.63 -7.24 -0.26
N ARG A 107 -0.28 -6.29 0.01
CA ARG A 107 -1.23 -5.81 -1.01
C ARG A 107 -0.55 -5.08 -2.17
N ASN A 108 0.50 -4.32 -1.89
CA ASN A 108 1.26 -3.62 -2.93
C ASN A 108 1.97 -4.60 -3.87
N VAL A 109 2.38 -5.78 -3.38
CA VAL A 109 2.93 -6.85 -4.23
C VAL A 109 1.91 -7.32 -5.27
N CYS A 110 0.60 -7.29 -4.97
CA CYS A 110 -0.45 -7.63 -5.93
C CYS A 110 -0.45 -6.71 -7.18
N LEU A 111 0.11 -5.50 -7.11
CA LEU A 111 0.29 -4.63 -8.29
C LEU A 111 1.11 -5.29 -9.39
N ALA A 112 2.12 -6.09 -9.00
CA ALA A 112 2.97 -6.79 -9.95
C ALA A 112 2.17 -7.79 -10.81
N GLY A 113 1.02 -8.28 -10.33
CA GLY A 113 0.09 -9.09 -11.11
C GLY A 113 -1.01 -8.28 -11.82
N VAL A 114 -1.60 -7.31 -11.11
CA VAL A 114 -2.76 -6.55 -11.62
C VAL A 114 -2.39 -5.66 -12.81
N VAL A 115 -1.22 -4.99 -12.76
CA VAL A 115 -0.84 -4.04 -13.81
C VAL A 115 -0.62 -4.73 -15.17
N PRO A 116 0.18 -5.81 -15.29
CA PRO A 116 0.31 -6.54 -16.54
C PRO A 116 -1.01 -7.12 -17.06
N TYR A 117 -1.86 -7.63 -16.15
CA TYR A 117 -3.16 -8.17 -16.52
C TYR A 117 -4.08 -7.10 -17.14
N MET A 118 -4.16 -5.93 -16.51
CA MET A 118 -4.94 -4.80 -17.02
C MET A 118 -4.38 -4.27 -18.34
N SER A 119 -3.05 -4.14 -18.44
CA SER A 119 -2.37 -3.74 -19.68
C SER A 119 -2.62 -4.73 -20.82
N TYR A 120 -2.61 -6.04 -20.55
CA TYR A 120 -2.91 -7.08 -21.55
C TYR A 120 -4.34 -6.94 -22.09
N LYS A 121 -5.34 -6.82 -21.22
CA LYS A 121 -6.76 -6.68 -21.65
C LYS A 121 -7.04 -5.36 -22.37
N HIS A 122 -6.33 -4.30 -22.01
CA HIS A 122 -6.48 -3.01 -22.68
C HIS A 122 -5.77 -3.01 -24.05
N ALA A 123 -4.61 -3.65 -24.16
CA ALA A 123 -3.91 -3.85 -25.43
C ALA A 123 -4.73 -4.72 -26.40
N GLU A 124 -5.41 -5.75 -25.90
CA GLU A 124 -6.30 -6.60 -26.71
C GLU A 124 -7.47 -5.81 -27.32
N LYS A 125 -8.06 -4.88 -26.55
CA LYS A 125 -9.11 -3.97 -27.05
C LYS A 125 -8.59 -2.93 -28.04
N ALA A 126 -7.36 -2.44 -27.87
CA ALA A 126 -6.74 -1.49 -28.79
C ALA A 126 -6.36 -2.14 -30.13
N ILE A 127 -5.88 -3.40 -30.10
CA ILE A 127 -5.52 -4.17 -31.30
C ILE A 127 -6.77 -4.61 -32.09
N ALA A 128 -7.90 -4.87 -31.41
CA ALA A 128 -9.15 -5.23 -32.06
C ALA A 128 -9.83 -4.07 -32.83
N GLY A 129 -9.36 -2.83 -32.66
CA GLY A 129 -9.97 -1.62 -33.25
C GLY A 129 -9.20 -0.96 -34.39
N ASP A 130 -7.94 -1.33 -34.64
CA ASP A 130 -7.06 -0.61 -35.57
C ASP A 130 -6.43 -1.56 -36.60
N ILE A 131 -6.95 -1.54 -37.83
CA ILE A 131 -6.42 -2.28 -38.98
C ILE A 131 -5.24 -1.47 -39.53
N GLY A 132 -4.00 -1.77 -39.11
CA GLY A 132 -2.82 -1.28 -39.84
C GLY A 132 -1.53 -1.04 -39.05
N THR A 133 -1.51 -1.12 -37.73
CA THR A 133 -0.25 -0.97 -36.96
C THR A 133 0.15 -2.29 -36.31
N VAL A 134 1.34 -2.78 -36.65
CA VAL A 134 1.98 -3.91 -35.94
C VAL A 134 2.46 -3.38 -34.60
N ALA A 135 1.54 -3.24 -33.64
CA ALA A 135 1.86 -2.90 -32.27
C ALA A 135 2.55 -4.11 -31.63
N VAL A 136 3.86 -4.01 -31.40
CA VAL A 136 4.60 -4.99 -30.59
C VAL A 136 3.96 -5.00 -29.21
N LYS A 137 3.33 -6.13 -28.83
CA LYS A 137 2.73 -6.30 -27.51
C LYS A 137 3.86 -6.22 -26.48
N PRO A 138 3.90 -5.23 -25.57
CA PRO A 138 4.92 -5.17 -24.54
C PRO A 138 4.80 -6.45 -23.68
N THR A 139 5.95 -7.04 -23.35
CA THR A 139 5.98 -8.30 -22.60
C THR A 139 5.51 -8.04 -21.17
N ALA A 140 4.83 -9.00 -20.53
CA ALA A 140 4.36 -8.85 -19.15
C ALA A 140 5.47 -8.37 -18.19
N ILE A 141 6.70 -8.88 -18.38
CA ILE A 141 7.89 -8.50 -17.60
C ILE A 141 8.27 -7.02 -17.78
N GLU A 142 8.17 -6.48 -19.00
CA GLU A 142 8.48 -5.08 -19.29
C GLU A 142 7.45 -4.14 -18.63
N LEU A 143 6.18 -4.55 -18.62
CA LEU A 143 5.10 -3.84 -17.94
C LEU A 143 5.27 -3.89 -16.41
N VAL A 144 5.61 -5.05 -15.84
CA VAL A 144 5.92 -5.16 -14.40
C VAL A 144 7.07 -4.22 -14.05
N TYR A 145 8.18 -4.27 -14.78
CA TYR A 145 9.35 -3.46 -14.48
C TYR A 145 9.09 -1.95 -14.62
N LYS A 146 8.30 -1.56 -15.62
CA LYS A 146 7.98 -0.16 -15.90
C LYS A 146 7.00 0.45 -14.89
N TYR A 147 6.05 -0.33 -14.38
CA TYR A 147 4.94 0.19 -13.58
C TYR A 147 4.96 -0.26 -12.11
N THR A 148 5.80 -1.23 -11.73
CA THR A 148 5.97 -1.64 -10.34
C THR A 148 6.95 -0.69 -9.65
N PRO A 149 6.56 -0.05 -8.54
CA PRO A 149 7.45 0.81 -7.78
C PRO A 149 8.67 0.04 -7.26
N GLY A 150 9.85 0.66 -7.33
CA GLY A 150 11.10 0.04 -6.86
C GLY A 150 11.08 -0.41 -5.39
N PHE A 151 10.28 0.24 -4.54
CA PHE A 151 10.15 -0.15 -3.13
C PHE A 151 9.52 -1.56 -2.96
N VAL A 152 8.70 -2.02 -3.91
CA VAL A 152 8.09 -3.36 -3.86
C VAL A 152 9.17 -4.43 -4.05
N ALA A 153 10.07 -4.23 -5.02
CA ALA A 153 11.22 -5.11 -5.22
C ALA A 153 12.15 -5.10 -3.99
N GLY A 154 12.40 -3.91 -3.41
CA GLY A 154 13.16 -3.78 -2.16
C GLY A 154 12.50 -4.53 -0.99
N PHE A 155 11.19 -4.42 -0.83
CA PHE A 155 10.44 -5.17 0.20
C PHE A 155 10.56 -6.68 0.00
N ILE A 156 10.36 -7.18 -1.22
CA ILE A 156 10.49 -8.61 -1.53
C ILE A 156 11.91 -9.10 -1.25
N ALA A 157 12.93 -8.34 -1.68
CA ALA A 157 14.33 -8.70 -1.44
C ALA A 157 14.65 -8.77 0.06
N MET A 158 14.23 -7.76 0.84
CA MET A 158 14.42 -7.76 2.30
C MET A 158 13.62 -8.86 3.00
N ALA A 159 12.40 -9.15 2.55
CA ALA A 159 11.59 -10.24 3.07
C ALA A 159 12.25 -11.59 2.82
N CYS A 160 12.73 -11.84 1.59
CA CYS A 160 13.49 -13.05 1.26
C CYS A 160 14.75 -13.16 2.12
N MET A 161 15.55 -12.09 2.24
CA MET A 161 16.75 -12.10 3.08
C MET A 161 16.42 -12.40 4.55
N ARG A 162 15.37 -11.79 5.11
CA ARG A 162 14.93 -12.07 6.48
C ARG A 162 14.50 -13.53 6.64
N SER A 163 13.66 -14.03 5.72
CA SER A 163 13.19 -15.42 5.75
C SER A 163 14.31 -16.44 5.58
N THR A 164 15.28 -16.21 4.68
CA THR A 164 16.44 -17.10 4.52
C THR A 164 17.35 -17.06 5.74
N GLY A 165 17.54 -15.89 6.34
CA GLY A 165 18.32 -15.74 7.57
C GLY A 165 17.69 -16.52 8.74
N ASP A 166 16.38 -16.36 8.94
CA ASP A 166 15.64 -17.07 10.00
C ASP A 166 15.62 -18.60 9.75
N TYR A 167 15.39 -19.04 8.50
CA TYR A 167 15.43 -20.46 8.13
C TYR A 167 16.82 -21.09 8.34
N SER A 168 17.88 -20.37 7.95
CA SER A 168 19.25 -20.86 8.14
C SER A 168 19.65 -20.91 9.61
N LEU A 169 19.15 -19.99 10.44
CA LEU A 169 19.32 -20.04 11.89
C LEU A 169 18.68 -21.29 12.49
N ASP A 170 17.44 -21.60 12.10
CA ASP A 170 16.69 -22.75 12.60
C ASP A 170 17.31 -24.09 12.16
N THR A 171 17.80 -24.16 10.91
CA THR A 171 18.34 -25.39 10.34
C THR A 171 19.81 -25.65 10.72
N TYR A 172 20.65 -24.61 10.74
CA TYR A 172 22.11 -24.73 10.88
C TYR A 172 22.65 -24.13 12.17
N GLY A 173 21.80 -23.54 13.03
CA GLY A 173 22.20 -22.89 14.28
C GLY A 173 22.88 -21.52 14.11
N ALA A 174 23.09 -21.07 12.87
CA ALA A 174 23.68 -19.78 12.53
C ALA A 174 23.03 -19.19 11.27
N ALA A 175 22.66 -17.90 11.33
CA ALA A 175 22.07 -17.22 10.18
C ALA A 175 23.12 -17.03 9.09
N PHE A 176 22.77 -17.41 7.85
CA PHE A 176 23.65 -17.49 6.68
C PHE A 176 24.94 -18.32 6.91
N GLY A 177 24.97 -19.17 7.95
CA GLY A 177 26.13 -19.97 8.33
C GLY A 177 27.27 -19.19 9.00
N CYS A 178 27.10 -17.89 9.27
CA CYS A 178 28.17 -17.04 9.81
C CYS A 178 27.76 -16.20 11.02
N LEU A 179 26.46 -15.92 11.21
CA LEU A 179 25.96 -15.08 12.30
C LEU A 179 25.37 -15.94 13.41
N SER A 180 25.81 -15.72 14.65
CA SER A 180 25.20 -16.36 15.82
C SER A 180 23.75 -15.87 16.02
N PRO A 181 22.92 -16.60 16.81
CA PRO A 181 21.56 -16.17 17.13
C PRO A 181 21.49 -14.75 17.72
N ASP A 182 22.42 -14.40 18.60
CA ASP A 182 22.47 -13.08 19.22
C ASP A 182 22.84 -11.99 18.21
N GLN A 183 23.82 -12.27 17.35
CA GLN A 183 24.24 -11.33 16.29
C GLN A 183 23.10 -11.09 15.29
N TRP A 184 22.42 -12.16 14.86
CA TRP A 184 21.29 -12.04 13.94
C TRP A 184 20.12 -11.25 14.55
N LYS A 185 19.81 -11.51 15.83
CA LYS A 185 18.81 -10.73 16.57
C LYS A 185 19.21 -9.26 16.71
N GLN A 186 20.49 -8.98 16.98
CA GLN A 186 20.99 -7.62 17.09
C GLN A 186 20.94 -6.88 15.76
N THR A 187 21.37 -7.50 14.65
CA THR A 187 21.32 -6.91 13.31
C THR A 187 19.88 -6.59 12.91
N THR A 188 18.96 -7.52 13.11
CA THR A 188 17.56 -7.35 12.71
C THR A 188 16.84 -6.32 13.58
N THR A 189 17.21 -6.20 14.86
CA THR A 189 16.70 -5.13 15.74
C THR A 189 17.27 -3.77 15.32
N MET A 190 18.58 -3.66 15.08
CA MET A 190 19.21 -2.40 14.67
C MET A 190 18.60 -1.86 13.38
N ILE A 191 18.41 -2.72 12.37
CA ILE A 191 17.81 -2.31 11.09
C ILE A 191 16.30 -2.07 11.27
N GLY A 192 15.61 -2.99 11.96
CA GLY A 192 14.15 -3.06 11.98
C GLY A 192 13.46 -2.07 12.91
N SER A 193 14.10 -1.62 13.99
CA SER A 193 13.54 -0.63 14.92
C SER A 193 14.42 0.61 15.08
N THR A 194 15.70 0.43 15.39
CA THR A 194 16.60 1.56 15.72
C THR A 194 16.82 2.50 14.54
N LEU A 195 17.08 1.95 13.36
CA LEU A 195 17.33 2.74 12.15
C LEU A 195 16.02 3.11 11.43
N SER A 196 15.04 2.20 11.41
CA SER A 196 13.80 2.39 10.64
C SER A 196 12.89 3.48 11.23
N GLN A 197 12.70 3.53 12.55
CA GLN A 197 11.78 4.48 13.19
C GLN A 197 12.12 5.95 12.91
N PRO A 198 13.37 6.43 13.09
CA PRO A 198 13.70 7.81 12.77
C PRO A 198 13.59 8.09 11.27
N LEU A 199 14.06 7.16 10.41
CA LEU A 199 13.95 7.32 8.95
C LEU A 199 12.48 7.39 8.48
N LEU A 200 11.62 6.53 9.01
CA LEU A 200 10.19 6.55 8.75
C LEU A 200 9.56 7.84 9.24
N THR A 201 9.94 8.31 10.43
CA THR A 201 9.44 9.58 10.98
C THR A 201 9.81 10.76 10.08
N THR A 202 11.09 10.85 9.64
CA THR A 202 11.54 11.89 8.71
C THR A 202 10.83 11.78 7.36
N ALA A 203 10.65 10.57 6.83
CA ALA A 203 9.92 10.35 5.58
C ALA A 203 8.45 10.79 5.69
N MET A 204 7.77 10.46 6.79
CA MET A 204 6.37 10.83 7.01
C MET A 204 6.20 12.34 7.21
N ALA A 205 7.16 13.00 7.86
CA ALA A 205 7.20 14.46 7.90
C ALA A 205 7.30 15.07 6.48
N GLY A 206 8.14 14.49 5.62
CA GLY A 206 8.26 14.89 4.22
C GLY A 206 6.97 14.72 3.42
N VAL A 207 6.26 13.60 3.59
CA VAL A 207 4.95 13.36 2.95
C VAL A 207 3.89 14.35 3.43
N GLY A 208 3.91 14.72 4.72
CA GLY A 208 3.04 15.77 5.25
C GLY A 208 3.23 17.10 4.51
N LEU A 209 4.49 17.48 4.24
CA LEU A 209 4.82 18.72 3.53
C LEU A 209 4.41 18.71 2.04
N THR A 210 4.29 17.55 1.41
CA THR A 210 3.84 17.44 0.00
C THR A 210 2.32 17.34 -0.13
N THR A 211 1.59 17.21 0.98
CA THR A 211 0.13 17.16 0.98
C THR A 211 -0.45 18.53 0.62
N SER A 212 -0.73 18.73 -0.67
CA SER A 212 -1.28 19.98 -1.18
C SER A 212 -2.81 20.01 -1.04
N LEU A 213 -3.32 20.78 -0.08
CA LEU A 213 -4.76 21.07 0.04
C LEU A 213 -5.31 21.77 -1.22
N SER A 214 -4.44 22.40 -2.00
CA SER A 214 -4.76 23.03 -3.28
C SER A 214 -5.21 22.02 -4.35
N ALA A 215 -4.76 20.77 -4.30
CA ALA A 215 -5.23 19.72 -5.23
C ALA A 215 -6.70 19.33 -5.00
N LEU A 216 -7.28 19.69 -3.84
CA LEU A 216 -8.69 19.47 -3.51
C LEU A 216 -9.58 20.65 -3.97
N LYS A 217 -8.98 21.82 -4.24
CA LYS A 217 -9.75 23.01 -4.65
C LYS A 217 -10.18 22.87 -6.11
N GLY A 218 -11.49 22.85 -6.33
CA GLY A 218 -12.10 22.80 -7.67
C GLY A 218 -12.64 21.43 -8.08
N VAL A 219 -12.44 20.39 -7.26
CA VAL A 219 -13.10 19.10 -7.45
C VAL A 219 -14.52 19.19 -6.90
N GLY A 220 -15.53 19.04 -7.77
CA GLY A 220 -16.94 19.07 -7.35
C GLY A 220 -17.29 17.97 -6.34
N TYR A 221 -18.48 18.06 -5.70
CA TYR A 221 -18.88 17.11 -4.65
C TYR A 221 -19.18 15.69 -5.16
N LYS A 222 -19.57 15.53 -6.43
CA LYS A 222 -19.98 14.24 -7.01
C LYS A 222 -18.84 13.20 -6.97
N PRO A 223 -17.61 13.51 -7.43
CA PRO A 223 -16.48 12.60 -7.27
C PRO A 223 -16.16 12.22 -5.83
N PHE A 224 -16.32 13.14 -4.87
CA PHE A 224 -16.12 12.84 -3.46
C PHE A 224 -17.14 11.86 -2.90
N ALA A 225 -18.40 11.96 -3.34
CA ALA A 225 -19.43 11.01 -2.94
C ALA A 225 -19.11 9.58 -3.43
N VAL A 226 -18.62 9.43 -4.65
CA VAL A 226 -18.16 8.12 -5.16
C VAL A 226 -16.94 7.63 -4.39
N GLY A 227 -15.97 8.51 -4.15
CA GLY A 227 -14.80 8.21 -3.32
C GLY A 227 -15.16 7.73 -1.91
N PHE A 228 -16.18 8.33 -1.30
CA PHE A 228 -16.68 7.95 0.01
C PHE A 228 -17.20 6.51 0.01
N THR A 229 -17.98 6.10 -1.00
CA THR A 229 -18.47 4.71 -1.06
C THR A 229 -17.34 3.69 -1.16
N GLY A 230 -16.29 4.00 -1.95
CA GLY A 230 -15.08 3.19 -2.02
C GLY A 230 -14.36 3.12 -0.68
N ALA A 231 -14.19 4.27 -0.02
CA ALA A 231 -13.54 4.37 1.28
C ALA A 231 -14.28 3.57 2.36
N THR A 232 -15.61 3.68 2.43
CA THR A 232 -16.43 2.91 3.36
C THR A 232 -16.32 1.41 3.07
N THR A 233 -16.32 1.00 1.80
CA THR A 233 -16.19 -0.41 1.43
C THR A 233 -14.86 -0.98 1.89
N VAL A 234 -13.75 -0.31 1.61
CA VAL A 234 -12.40 -0.76 2.02
C VAL A 234 -12.28 -0.76 3.55
N GLY A 235 -12.82 0.26 4.22
CA GLY A 235 -12.87 0.32 5.68
C GLY A 235 -13.65 -0.85 6.30
N LEU A 236 -14.81 -1.19 5.74
CA LEU A 236 -15.63 -2.34 6.20
C LEU A 236 -14.95 -3.68 5.95
N VAL A 237 -14.31 -3.86 4.79
CA VAL A 237 -13.51 -5.07 4.49
C VAL A 237 -12.34 -5.20 5.46
N GLY A 238 -11.65 -4.09 5.75
CA GLY A 238 -10.58 -4.06 6.75
C GLY A 238 -11.08 -4.41 8.15
N LEU A 239 -12.21 -3.82 8.55
CA LEU A 239 -12.82 -4.05 9.87
C LEU A 239 -13.25 -5.51 10.02
N THR A 240 -13.97 -6.05 9.05
CA THR A 240 -14.44 -7.44 9.06
C THR A 240 -13.27 -8.42 9.07
N SER A 241 -12.24 -8.19 8.24
CA SER A 241 -11.04 -9.04 8.23
C SER A 241 -10.31 -9.03 9.57
N ALA A 242 -10.16 -7.85 10.18
CA ALA A 242 -9.52 -7.71 11.49
C ALA A 242 -10.33 -8.33 12.63
N LEU A 243 -11.66 -8.28 12.55
CA LEU A 243 -12.56 -8.95 13.50
C LEU A 243 -12.45 -10.47 13.37
N VAL A 244 -12.49 -11.01 12.15
CA VAL A 244 -12.33 -12.46 11.92
C VAL A 244 -10.98 -12.94 12.44
N LEU A 245 -9.90 -12.21 12.18
CA LEU A 245 -8.56 -12.56 12.66
C LEU A 245 -8.33 -12.29 14.15
N GLY A 246 -9.17 -11.48 14.79
CA GLY A 246 -9.10 -11.20 16.24
C GLY A 246 -9.95 -12.13 17.10
N VAL A 247 -10.83 -12.91 16.47
CA VAL A 247 -11.65 -13.94 17.13
C VAL A 247 -10.94 -15.30 17.16
N ILE A 248 -9.90 -15.48 16.33
CA ILE A 248 -9.04 -16.67 16.27
C ILE A 248 -7.78 -16.42 17.10
#